data_AF-A0A921GLU8-F1
#
_entry.id   AF-A0A921GLU8-F1
#
_cell.length_a   1.000
_cell.length_b   1.000
_cell.length_c   1.000
_cell.angle_alpha   90.00
_cell.angle_beta   90.00
_cell.angle_gamma   90.00
#
_symmetry.space_group_name_H-M   'P 1'
#
loop_
_entity.id
_entity.type
_entity.pdbx_description
1 polymer ?
#
loop_
_entity_poly.entity_id
_entity_poly.type
_entity_poly.pdbx_seq_one_letter_code
_entity_poly.pdbx_strand_id
1 'polypeptide(L)' 'VHGIGAWTLDHLALRAGTDADAYPAGDAVLRRTLAALDPWVGPARIASWSPYRGYAATRLWAFGR' A
#
# COMPACT_ATOMS: atom_id res chain seq x y z
N VAL A 1 -3.11 -19.16 12.25
CA VAL A 1 -4.33 -18.34 12.44
C VAL A 1 -5.11 -18.35 11.14
N HIS A 2 -6.40 -18.66 11.16
CA HIS A 2 -7.26 -18.61 9.98
C HIS A 2 -7.83 -17.19 9.81
N GLY A 3 -7.96 -16.70 8.56
CA GLY A 3 -8.51 -15.38 8.27
C GLY A 3 -7.50 -14.22 8.26
N ILE A 4 -6.22 -14.48 8.55
CA ILE A 4 -5.14 -13.49 8.38
C ILE A 4 -4.47 -13.73 7.02
N GLY A 5 -4.69 -12.81 6.08
CA GLY A 5 -4.08 -12.84 4.75
C GLY A 5 -2.92 -11.87 4.60
N ALA A 6 -2.25 -11.90 3.45
CA ALA A 6 -1.13 -11.00 3.15
C ALA A 6 -1.49 -9.52 3.35
N TRP A 7 -2.68 -9.11 2.91
CA TRP A 7 -3.17 -7.75 3.13
C TRP A 7 -3.20 -7.37 4.62
N THR A 8 -3.65 -8.28 5.49
CA THR A 8 -3.72 -8.03 6.94
C THR A 8 -2.33 -7.89 7.55
N LEU A 9 -1.37 -8.71 7.11
CA LEU A 9 0.01 -8.64 7.57
C LEU A 9 0.67 -7.32 7.17
N ASP A 10 0.58 -6.94 5.89
CA ASP A 10 1.14 -5.68 5.40
C ASP A 10 0.47 -4.47 6.06
N HIS A 11 -0.86 -4.50 6.20
CA HIS A 11 -1.60 -3.44 6.89
C HIS A 11 -1.15 -3.29 8.34
N LEU A 12 -0.99 -4.41 9.06
CA LEU A 12 -0.51 -4.40 10.44
C LEU A 12 0.92 -3.88 10.51
N ALA A 13 1.81 -4.29 9.61
CA ALA A 13 3.18 -3.83 9.59
C ALA A 13 3.28 -2.31 9.43
N LEU A 14 2.42 -1.71 8.61
CA LEU A 14 2.32 -0.26 8.45
C LEU A 14 1.76 0.43 9.69
N ARG A 15 0.70 -0.10 10.30
CA ARG A 15 0.09 0.51 11.51
C ARG A 15 0.97 0.36 12.75
N ALA A 16 1.70 -0.73 12.86
CA ALA A 16 2.63 -1.00 13.95
C ALA A 16 4.00 -0.32 13.71
N GLY A 17 4.28 0.17 12.50
CA GLY A 17 5.54 0.81 12.15
C GLY A 17 6.73 -0.15 12.11
N THR A 18 6.49 -1.45 11.90
CA THR A 18 7.54 -2.49 11.94
C THR A 18 8.24 -2.69 10.60
N ASP A 19 7.64 -2.24 9.50
CA ASP A 19 8.21 -2.33 8.16
C ASP A 19 7.87 -1.07 7.35
N ALA A 20 8.90 -0.31 6.98
CA ALA A 20 8.76 0.91 6.18
C ALA A 20 8.50 0.63 4.69
N ASP A 21 8.78 -0.58 4.22
CA ASP A 21 8.60 -1.01 2.82
C ASP A 21 7.39 -1.92 2.60
N ALA A 22 6.62 -2.20 3.65
CA ALA A 22 5.36 -2.95 3.53
C ALA A 22 4.38 -2.23 2.59
N TYR A 23 3.67 -3.00 1.77
CA TYR A 23 2.69 -2.45 0.84
C TYR A 23 1.52 -3.43 0.63
N PRO A 24 0.33 -3.15 1.20
CA PRO A 24 -0.83 -4.02 1.05
C PRO A 24 -1.42 -3.92 -0.36
N ALA A 25 -0.86 -4.67 -1.32
CA ALA A 25 -1.20 -4.58 -2.74
C ALA A 25 -2.68 -4.88 -3.06
N GLY A 26 -3.35 -5.65 -2.20
CA GLY A 26 -4.79 -5.97 -2.29
C GLY A 26 -5.73 -4.87 -1.78
N ASP A 27 -5.21 -3.76 -1.23
CA ASP A 27 -6.01 -2.71 -0.62
C ASP A 27 -6.88 -1.98 -1.65
N ALA A 28 -8.20 -2.02 -1.45
CA ALA A 28 -9.15 -1.45 -2.39
C ALA A 28 -9.03 0.09 -2.51
N VAL A 29 -8.71 0.78 -1.40
CA VAL A 29 -8.54 2.24 -1.40
C VAL A 29 -7.27 2.62 -2.13
N LEU A 30 -6.13 1.96 -1.85
CA LEU A 30 -4.88 2.23 -2.57
C LEU A 30 -5.04 2.04 -4.07
N ARG A 31 -5.65 0.91 -4.49
CA ARG A 31 -5.89 0.63 -5.92
C ARG A 31 -6.79 1.70 -6.57
N ARG A 32 -7.87 2.10 -5.91
CA ARG A 32 -8.79 3.12 -6.42
C ARG A 32 -8.12 4.49 -6.51
N THR A 33 -7.41 4.91 -5.45
CA THR A 33 -6.72 6.21 -5.42
C THR A 33 -5.63 6.26 -6.48
N LEU A 34 -4.86 5.19 -6.65
CA LEU A 34 -3.83 5.12 -7.69
C LEU A 34 -4.42 5.19 -9.09
N ALA A 35 -5.48 4.43 -9.39
CA ALA A 35 -6.14 4.48 -10.69
C ALA A 35 -6.75 5.87 -10.98
N ALA A 36 -7.20 6.59 -9.96
CA ALA A 36 -7.72 7.95 -10.11
C ALA A 36 -6.62 9.00 -10.38
N LEU A 37 -5.43 8.80 -9.82
CA LEU A 37 -4.28 9.69 -10.00
C LEU A 37 -3.52 9.43 -11.30
N ASP A 38 -3.33 8.16 -11.63
CA ASP A 38 -2.60 7.71 -12.82
C ASP A 38 -3.18 6.35 -13.27
N PRO A 39 -4.05 6.33 -14.29
CA PRO A 39 -4.65 5.10 -14.81
C PRO A 39 -3.64 4.08 -15.37
N TRP A 40 -2.41 4.52 -15.67
CA TRP A 40 -1.36 3.68 -16.28
C TRP A 40 -0.36 3.16 -15.24
N VAL A 41 -0.60 3.43 -13.96
CA VAL A 41 0.31 3.01 -12.90
C VAL A 41 0.35 1.49 -12.75
N GLY A 42 1.51 0.92 -13.07
CA GLY A 42 1.76 -0.52 -13.00
C GLY A 42 2.53 -0.95 -11.74
N PRO A 43 2.66 -2.28 -11.51
CA PRO A 43 3.42 -2.83 -10.38
C PRO A 43 4.87 -2.38 -10.32
N ALA A 44 5.52 -2.16 -11.47
CA ALA A 44 6.90 -1.68 -11.54
C ALA A 44 7.06 -0.28 -10.93
N ARG A 45 6.05 0.60 -11.09
CA ARG A 45 6.05 1.93 -10.49
C ARG A 45 5.92 1.84 -8.97
N ILE A 46 5.04 0.98 -8.47
CA ILE A 46 4.92 0.73 -7.02
C ILE A 46 6.23 0.16 -6.46
N ALA A 47 6.83 -0.80 -7.16
CA ALA A 47 8.12 -1.39 -6.76
C ALA A 47 9.24 -0.35 -6.67
N SER A 48 9.23 0.68 -7.54
CA SER A 48 10.25 1.74 -7.52
C SER A 48 10.22 2.64 -6.28
N TRP A 49 9.18 2.57 -5.44
CA TRP A 49 9.14 3.32 -4.17
C TRP A 49 9.89 2.61 -3.03
N SER A 50 10.39 1.39 -3.25
CA SER A 50 11.25 0.72 -2.28
C SER A 50 12.51 1.55 -2.02
N PRO A 51 13.00 1.66 -0.77
CA PRO A 51 12.63 0.88 0.43
C PRO A 51 11.55 1.54 1.32
N TYR A 52 10.73 2.43 0.77
CA TYR A 52 9.77 3.24 1.53
C TYR A 52 8.34 3.16 1.00
N ARG A 53 7.93 2.01 0.44
CA ARG A 53 6.57 1.83 -0.11
C ARG A 53 5.46 2.09 0.92
N GLY A 54 5.72 1.86 2.20
CA GLY A 54 4.78 2.11 3.28
C GLY A 54 4.42 3.59 3.47
N TYR A 55 5.38 4.49 3.20
CA TYR A 55 5.14 5.93 3.22
C TYR A 55 4.27 6.37 2.04
N ALA A 56 4.50 5.80 0.85
CA ALA A 56 3.65 6.04 -0.31
C ALA A 56 2.21 5.58 -0.06
N ALA A 57 2.02 4.36 0.50
CA ALA A 57 0.71 3.85 0.90
C ALA A 57 0.01 4.80 1.89
N THR A 58 0.71 5.24 2.93
CA THR A 58 0.17 6.17 3.94
C THR A 58 -0.25 7.51 3.31
N ARG A 59 0.55 8.04 2.38
CA ARG A 59 0.22 9.27 1.66
C ARG A 59 -1.00 9.10 0.75
N LEU A 60 -1.13 7.96 0.07
CA LEU A 60 -2.29 7.65 -0.77
C LEU A 60 -3.58 7.51 0.05
N TRP A 61 -3.51 6.90 1.25
CA TRP A 61 -4.65 6.87 2.17
C TRP A 61 -5.05 8.26 2.67
N ALA A 62 -4.08 9.14 2.90
CA ALA A 62 -4.36 10.53 3.30
C ALA A 62 -4.96 11.34 2.15
N PHE A 63 -4.63 11.02 0.89
CA PHE A 63 -5.16 11.69 -0.30
C PHE A 63 -6.63 11.35 -0.60
N GLY A 64 -7.06 10.11 -0.31
CA GLY A 64 -8.42 9.65 -0.57
C GLY A 64 -9.47 10.03 0.49
N ARG A 65 -9.16 10.95 1.41
CA ARG A 65 -10.11 11.52 2.37
C ARG A 65 -10.93 12.66 1.78
#